data_AF-B2IJL9-F1
#
_entry.id   AF-B2IJL9-F1
#
_cell.length_a   1.000
_cell.length_b   1.000
_cell.length_c   1.000
_cell.angle_alpha   90.00
_cell.angle_beta   90.00
_cell.angle_gamma   90.00
#
_symmetry.space_group_name_H-M   'P 1'
#
loop_
_entity.id
_entity.type
_entity.pdbx_description
1 polymer ?
#
loop_
_entity_poly.entity_id
_entity_poly.type
_entity_poly.pdbx_seq_one_letter_code
_entity_poly.pdbx_strand_id
1 'polypeptide(L)'
;MSDPVPIGALAASGLSMASEAMLKGIVGEAVKDAYKALKEKIATWASGDVEALEKEPDSRGRQLTVAERIDKQSSDDKLTVEVLATALMDVLEANISNDPIGIEVGRIHAWRVHLGMIEVEQGKGIVAGEIVTSGEFTVDTLRVGKQAR
;
A
#
# COMPACT_ATOMS: atom_id res chain seq x y z
N MET A 1 -19.55 15.62 -3.45
CA MET A 1 -18.37 15.91 -4.28
C MET A 1 -17.19 15.75 -3.35
N SER A 2 -16.43 14.65 -3.48
CA SER A 2 -15.22 14.47 -2.66
C SER A 2 -14.18 15.47 -3.12
N ASP A 3 -13.65 16.28 -2.21
CA ASP A 3 -12.55 17.20 -2.51
C ASP A 3 -11.41 16.42 -3.17
N PRO A 4 -10.76 16.96 -4.22
CA PRO A 4 -9.59 16.32 -4.82
C PRO A 4 -8.56 16.10 -3.72
N VAL A 5 -8.07 14.86 -3.60
CA VAL A 5 -6.99 14.52 -2.66
C VAL A 5 -5.81 15.44 -3.00
N PRO A 6 -5.31 16.25 -2.05
CA PRO A 6 -4.17 17.12 -2.32
C PRO A 6 -2.96 16.28 -2.71
N ILE A 7 -2.20 16.72 -3.72
CA ILE A 7 -0.99 16.03 -4.19
C ILE A 7 -0.02 15.80 -3.02
N GLY A 8 0.04 16.75 -2.07
CA GLY A 8 0.82 16.60 -0.86
C GLY A 8 0.44 15.40 -0.01
N ALA A 9 -0.85 15.08 0.12
CA ALA A 9 -1.32 13.95 0.90
C ALA A 9 -0.91 12.61 0.26
N LEU A 10 -1.00 12.51 -1.08
CA LEU A 10 -0.56 11.33 -1.81
C LEU A 10 0.93 11.05 -1.60
N ALA A 11 1.75 12.08 -1.84
CA ALA A 11 3.20 11.97 -1.74
C ALA A 11 3.68 11.71 -0.30
N ALA A 12 3.11 12.38 0.70
CA ALA A 12 3.44 12.14 2.10
C ALA A 12 3.08 10.72 2.53
N SER A 13 1.92 10.21 2.10
CA SER A 13 1.50 8.84 2.38
C SER A 13 2.41 7.81 1.71
N GLY A 14 2.77 8.03 0.44
CA GLY A 14 3.70 7.16 -0.28
C GLY A 14 5.09 7.09 0.37
N LEU A 15 5.63 8.25 0.80
CA LEU A 15 6.88 8.29 1.55
C LEU A 15 6.77 7.51 2.86
N SER A 16 5.72 7.73 3.65
CA SER A 16 5.50 6.99 4.91
C SER A 16 5.43 5.49 4.70
N MET A 17 4.61 5.04 3.74
CA MET A 17 4.44 3.62 3.44
C MET A 17 5.76 2.99 2.99
N ALA A 18 6.51 3.66 2.12
CA ALA A 18 7.82 3.19 1.68
C ALA A 18 8.85 3.16 2.82
N SER A 19 8.89 4.18 3.67
CA SER A 19 9.74 4.22 4.87
C SER A 19 9.42 3.06 5.81
N GLU A 20 8.14 2.81 6.10
CA GLU A 20 7.70 1.69 6.92
C GLU A 20 8.08 0.33 6.30
N ALA A 21 7.87 0.17 4.99
CA ALA A 21 8.22 -1.04 4.26
C ALA A 21 9.76 -1.27 4.23
N MET A 22 10.55 -0.21 4.10
CA MET A 22 12.01 -0.27 4.23
C MET A 22 12.45 -0.71 5.62
N LEU A 23 11.85 -0.16 6.68
CA LEU A 23 12.15 -0.55 8.06
C LEU A 23 11.83 -2.03 8.34
N LYS A 24 10.78 -2.56 7.69
CA LYS A 24 10.41 -3.97 7.75
C LYS A 24 11.26 -4.88 6.85
N GLY A 25 12.10 -4.31 5.97
CA GLY A 25 12.96 -5.06 5.06
C GLY A 25 12.21 -5.76 3.92
N ILE A 26 10.99 -5.32 3.59
CA ILE A 26 10.08 -5.99 2.63
C ILE A 26 10.05 -5.32 1.25
N VAL A 27 11.02 -4.44 0.95
CA VAL A 27 11.03 -3.67 -0.29
C VAL A 27 12.08 -4.16 -1.29
N GLY A 28 11.68 -4.29 -2.56
CA GLY A 28 12.59 -4.47 -3.68
C GLY A 28 13.32 -3.17 -4.09
N GLU A 29 14.34 -3.29 -4.93
CA GLU A 29 15.12 -2.15 -5.42
C GLU A 29 14.26 -1.10 -6.14
N ALA A 30 13.23 -1.53 -6.88
CA ALA A 30 12.32 -0.60 -7.57
C ALA A 30 11.61 0.37 -6.61
N VAL A 31 11.22 -0.09 -5.41
CA VAL A 31 10.60 0.78 -4.39
C VAL A 31 11.62 1.76 -3.84
N LYS A 32 12.86 1.31 -3.60
CA LYS A 32 13.93 2.18 -3.10
C LYS A 32 14.28 3.28 -4.09
N ASP A 33 14.34 2.95 -5.38
CA ASP A 33 14.65 3.90 -6.44
C ASP A 33 13.54 4.95 -6.60
N ALA A 34 12.26 4.51 -6.65
CA ALA A 34 11.12 5.42 -6.71
C ALA A 34 11.03 6.32 -5.47
N TYR A 35 11.27 5.73 -4.29
CA TYR A 35 11.30 6.46 -3.03
C TYR A 35 12.40 7.53 -3.04
N LYS A 36 13.61 7.17 -3.46
CA LYS A 36 14.74 8.08 -3.54
C LYS A 36 14.45 9.25 -4.50
N ALA A 37 13.89 8.98 -5.67
CA ALA A 37 13.54 10.02 -6.63
C ALA A 37 12.53 11.03 -6.05
N LEU A 38 11.47 10.53 -5.40
CA LEU A 38 10.47 11.38 -4.75
C LEU A 38 11.08 12.18 -3.58
N LYS A 39 11.88 11.52 -2.74
CA LYS A 39 12.59 12.15 -1.62
C LYS A 39 13.51 13.27 -2.10
N GLU A 40 14.34 13.01 -3.10
CA GLU A 40 15.27 14.00 -3.64
C GLU A 40 14.54 15.23 -4.16
N LYS A 41 13.40 15.04 -4.83
CA LYS A 41 12.58 16.16 -5.30
C LYS A 41 12.04 17.00 -4.14
N ILE A 42 11.46 16.38 -3.11
CA ILE A 42 10.87 17.10 -1.97
C ILE A 42 11.96 17.71 -1.07
N ALA A 43 13.11 17.05 -0.93
CA ALA A 43 14.23 17.52 -0.13
C ALA A 43 14.81 18.85 -0.60
N THR A 44 14.56 19.25 -1.86
CA THR A 44 14.98 20.57 -2.38
C THR A 44 14.41 21.75 -1.58
N TRP A 45 13.25 21.58 -0.92
CA TRP A 45 12.61 22.64 -0.13
C TRP A 45 12.04 22.18 1.22
N ALA A 46 12.06 20.86 1.52
CA ALA A 46 11.59 20.30 2.79
C ALA A 46 12.45 19.12 3.30
N SER A 47 13.78 19.18 3.11
CA SER A 47 14.71 18.13 3.56
C SER A 47 14.50 17.69 5.01
N GLY A 48 14.45 18.65 5.95
CA GLY A 48 14.29 18.35 7.38
C GLY A 48 12.92 17.75 7.73
N ASP A 49 11.86 18.15 7.03
CA ASP A 49 10.51 17.61 7.24
C ASP A 49 10.43 16.17 6.73
N VAL A 50 11.04 15.88 5.58
CA VAL A 50 11.12 14.51 5.03
C VAL A 50 11.95 13.62 5.92
N GLU A 51 13.16 14.01 6.32
CA GLU A 51 14.00 13.21 7.23
C GLU A 51 13.30 12.89 8.55
N ALA A 52 12.50 13.84 9.06
CA ALA A 52 11.73 13.60 10.26
C ALA A 52 10.57 12.62 10.01
N LEU A 53 9.96 12.65 8.83
CA LEU A 53 8.96 11.66 8.43
C LEU A 53 9.58 10.26 8.28
N GLU A 54 10.80 10.12 7.76
CA GLU A 54 11.45 8.80 7.64
C GLU A 54 11.68 8.13 9.00
N LYS A 55 11.97 8.93 10.03
CA LYS A 55 12.20 8.46 11.40
C LYS A 55 10.90 8.07 12.10
N GLU A 56 9.80 8.72 11.74
CA GLU A 56 8.48 8.55 12.34
C GLU A 56 7.41 8.45 11.24
N PRO A 57 7.42 7.38 10.43
CA PRO A 57 6.56 7.28 9.23
C PRO A 57 5.07 7.28 9.57
N ASP A 58 4.69 6.75 10.74
CA ASP A 58 3.31 6.69 11.22
C ASP A 58 2.82 8.02 11.84
N SER A 59 3.69 9.02 11.93
CA SER A 59 3.34 10.31 12.52
C SER A 59 2.48 11.13 11.57
N ARG A 60 1.17 11.13 11.83
CA ARG A 60 0.19 11.93 11.07
C ARG A 60 0.55 13.42 11.01
N GLY A 61 1.15 13.96 12.07
CA GLY A 61 1.59 15.37 12.10
C GLY A 61 2.75 15.64 11.13
N ARG A 62 3.70 14.70 11.01
CA ARG A 62 4.81 14.78 10.05
C ARG A 62 4.30 14.65 8.62
N GLN A 63 3.39 13.70 8.37
CA GLN A 63 2.76 13.52 7.07
C GLN A 63 2.04 14.80 6.62
N LEU A 64 1.24 15.41 7.51
CA LEU A 64 0.53 16.64 7.21
C LEU A 64 1.49 17.80 6.92
N THR A 65 2.57 17.92 7.70
CA THR A 65 3.60 18.94 7.48
C THR A 65 4.23 18.83 6.09
N VAL A 66 4.64 17.62 5.69
CA VAL A 66 5.20 17.37 4.36
C VAL A 66 4.15 17.66 3.29
N ALA A 67 2.92 17.19 3.46
CA ALA A 67 1.82 17.42 2.52
C ALA A 67 1.56 18.92 2.29
N GLU A 68 1.43 19.70 3.36
CA GLU A 68 1.23 21.15 3.25
C GLU A 68 2.37 21.86 2.52
N ARG A 69 3.61 21.39 2.71
CA ARG A 69 4.76 21.98 2.05
C ARG A 69 4.75 21.70 0.54
N ILE A 70 4.34 20.49 0.13
CA ILE A 70 4.11 20.12 -1.28
C ILE A 70 3.00 21.00 -1.86
N ASP A 71 1.89 21.13 -1.14
CA ASP A 71 0.71 21.87 -1.61
C ASP A 71 0.94 23.39 -1.69
N LYS A 72 2.03 23.90 -1.10
CA LYS A 72 2.46 25.30 -1.22
C LYS A 72 3.43 25.55 -2.38
N GLN A 73 3.88 24.52 -3.10
CA GLN A 73 4.81 24.68 -4.21
C GLN A 73 4.15 25.19 -5.50
N SER A 74 4.98 25.50 -6.49
CA SER A 74 4.56 25.83 -7.84
C SER A 74 3.77 24.67 -8.48
N SER A 75 2.95 24.97 -9.48
CA SER A 75 2.21 23.92 -10.21
C SER A 75 3.15 22.92 -10.90
N ASP A 76 4.29 23.38 -11.42
CA ASP A 76 5.27 22.51 -12.08
C ASP A 76 5.92 21.53 -11.10
N ASP A 77 6.24 22.01 -9.89
CA ASP A 77 6.77 21.16 -8.83
C ASP A 77 5.73 20.15 -8.35
N LYS A 78 4.48 20.58 -8.21
CA LYS A 78 3.37 19.69 -7.83
C LYS A 78 3.15 18.60 -8.87
N LEU A 79 3.13 18.93 -10.15
CA LEU A 79 3.01 17.94 -11.24
C LEU A 79 4.16 16.93 -11.21
N THR A 80 5.39 17.42 -10.99
CA THR A 80 6.57 16.54 -10.86
C THR A 80 6.42 15.60 -9.66
N VAL A 81 5.99 16.13 -8.51
CA VAL A 81 5.76 15.35 -7.29
C VAL A 81 4.62 14.35 -7.47
N GLU A 82 3.54 14.72 -8.15
CA GLU A 82 2.41 13.83 -8.45
C GLU A 82 2.85 12.64 -9.29
N VAL A 83 3.63 12.86 -10.35
CA VAL A 83 4.17 11.78 -11.19
C VAL A 83 5.06 10.83 -10.38
N LEU A 84 5.98 11.39 -9.58
CA LEU A 84 6.89 10.59 -8.74
C LEU A 84 6.16 9.84 -7.62
N ALA A 85 5.16 10.48 -7.00
CA ALA A 85 4.36 9.88 -5.95
C ALA A 85 3.48 8.76 -6.49
N THR A 86 2.86 8.95 -7.66
CA THR A 86 2.09 7.92 -8.34
C THR A 86 2.98 6.73 -8.68
N ALA A 87 4.16 6.97 -9.28
CA ALA A 87 5.11 5.91 -9.58
C ALA A 87 5.56 5.14 -8.32
N LEU A 88 5.78 5.83 -7.19
CA LEU A 88 6.08 5.19 -5.91
C LEU A 88 4.91 4.32 -5.42
N MET A 89 3.68 4.83 -5.49
CA MET A 89 2.49 4.08 -5.08
C MET A 89 2.29 2.84 -5.95
N ASP A 90 2.47 2.95 -7.27
CA ASP A 90 2.36 1.83 -8.21
C ASP A 90 3.37 0.71 -7.87
N VAL A 91 4.63 1.06 -7.61
CA VAL A 91 5.64 0.06 -7.24
C VAL A 91 5.42 -0.48 -5.83
N LEU A 92 4.91 0.31 -4.89
CA LEU A 92 4.53 -0.16 -3.56
C LEU A 92 3.39 -1.16 -3.65
N GLU A 93 2.33 -0.87 -4.40
CA GLU A 93 1.20 -1.77 -4.61
C GLU A 93 1.64 -3.08 -5.26
N ALA A 94 2.50 -3.00 -6.28
CA ALA A 94 3.09 -4.16 -6.93
C ALA A 94 4.02 -4.99 -6.01
N ASN A 95 4.59 -4.39 -4.96
CA ASN A 95 5.45 -5.09 -3.98
C ASN A 95 4.65 -5.61 -2.77
N ILE A 96 3.61 -4.91 -2.33
CA ILE A 96 2.72 -5.31 -1.22
C ILE A 96 1.83 -6.50 -1.65
N SER A 97 1.56 -6.65 -2.95
CA SER A 97 0.63 -7.68 -3.49
C SER A 97 1.29 -9.00 -3.92
N ASN A 98 2.48 -9.34 -3.41
CA ASN A 98 3.17 -10.60 -3.78
C ASN A 98 3.00 -11.75 -2.79
N ASP A 99 2.01 -11.71 -1.89
CA ASP A 99 1.44 -12.95 -1.36
C ASP A 99 0.29 -13.34 -2.30
N PRO A 100 0.43 -14.35 -3.17
CA PRO A 100 -0.67 -14.77 -4.02
C PRO A 100 -1.87 -15.14 -3.16
N ILE A 101 -2.99 -14.43 -3.31
CA ILE A 101 -4.22 -14.72 -2.57
C ILE A 101 -5.12 -15.55 -3.49
N GLY A 102 -5.53 -16.75 -3.05
CA GLY A 102 -6.43 -17.60 -3.81
C GLY A 102 -7.82 -16.99 -3.95
N ILE A 103 -8.38 -16.52 -2.83
CA ILE A 103 -9.68 -15.83 -2.78
C ILE A 103 -9.59 -14.66 -1.80
N GLU A 104 -9.89 -13.45 -2.25
CA GLU A 104 -10.06 -12.28 -1.39
C GLU A 104 -11.49 -11.75 -1.49
N VAL A 105 -12.18 -11.65 -0.35
CA VAL A 105 -13.54 -11.13 -0.30
C VAL A 105 -13.73 -10.16 0.85
N GLY A 106 -14.09 -8.91 0.55
CA GLY A 106 -14.35 -7.90 1.57
C GLY A 106 -15.54 -8.25 2.47
N ARG A 107 -16.68 -8.62 1.89
CA ARG A 107 -17.90 -8.97 2.63
C ARG A 107 -18.77 -9.98 1.88
N ILE A 108 -19.27 -11.01 2.58
CA ILE A 108 -20.22 -12.00 2.05
C ILE A 108 -21.50 -11.96 2.89
N HIS A 109 -22.65 -11.72 2.25
CA HIS A 109 -23.97 -11.97 2.82
C HIS A 109 -24.71 -12.99 1.94
N ALA A 110 -24.82 -14.22 2.40
CA ALA A 110 -25.44 -15.29 1.62
C ALA A 110 -26.15 -16.30 2.52
N TRP A 111 -27.19 -16.95 2.00
CA TRP A 111 -27.85 -18.04 2.70
C TRP A 111 -26.96 -19.29 2.78
N ARG A 112 -26.27 -19.64 1.70
CA ARG A 112 -25.30 -20.74 1.67
C ARG A 112 -24.08 -20.31 0.88
N VAL A 113 -22.90 -20.66 1.37
CA VAL A 113 -21.62 -20.49 0.69
C VAL A 113 -20.96 -21.85 0.59
N HIS A 114 -20.56 -22.21 -0.63
CA HIS A 114 -19.81 -23.43 -0.88
C HIS A 114 -18.58 -23.07 -1.70
N LEU A 115 -17.41 -23.25 -1.10
CA LEU A 115 -16.12 -23.07 -1.73
C LEU A 115 -15.56 -24.47 -2.04
N GLY A 116 -15.41 -24.77 -3.32
CA GLY A 116 -14.84 -26.04 -3.78
C GLY A 116 -13.33 -26.14 -3.51
N MET A 117 -12.64 -26.96 -4.31
CA MET A 117 -11.19 -27.13 -4.17
C MET A 117 -10.44 -25.83 -4.51
N ILE A 118 -9.70 -25.29 -3.53
CA ILE A 118 -8.83 -24.12 -3.65
C ILE A 118 -7.40 -24.59 -3.42
N GLU A 119 -6.56 -24.49 -4.45
CA GLU A 119 -5.14 -24.77 -4.36
C GLU A 119 -4.35 -23.48 -4.63
N VAL A 120 -3.57 -23.05 -3.64
CA VAL A 120 -2.71 -21.87 -3.70
C VAL A 120 -1.28 -22.33 -3.46
N GLU A 121 -0.42 -22.23 -4.48
CA GLU A 121 0.95 -22.74 -4.39
C GLU A 121 1.85 -21.96 -3.43
N GLN A 122 1.63 -20.64 -3.31
CA GLN A 122 2.33 -19.72 -2.41
C GLN A 122 1.37 -18.60 -2.02
N GLY A 123 1.47 -18.07 -0.79
CA GLY A 123 0.63 -16.96 -0.32
C GLY A 123 -0.56 -17.40 0.55
N LYS A 124 -1.71 -16.73 0.43
CA LYS A 124 -2.87 -16.89 1.31
C LYS A 124 -4.00 -17.63 0.60
N GLY A 125 -4.60 -18.60 1.27
CA GLY A 125 -5.70 -19.39 0.71
C GLY A 125 -6.96 -18.55 0.48
N ILE A 126 -7.59 -18.14 1.57
CA ILE A 126 -8.79 -17.29 1.56
C ILE A 126 -8.57 -16.16 2.57
N VAL A 127 -8.81 -14.92 2.14
CA VAL A 127 -8.90 -13.76 3.01
C VAL A 127 -10.32 -13.22 2.92
N ALA A 128 -11.03 -13.19 4.04
CA ALA A 128 -12.37 -12.63 4.09
C ALA A 128 -12.48 -11.61 5.23
N GLY A 129 -13.03 -10.43 4.92
CA GLY A 129 -13.24 -9.37 5.91
C GLY A 129 -14.42 -9.69 6.83
N GLU A 130 -15.61 -9.83 6.27
CA GLU A 130 -16.83 -10.15 7.03
C GLU A 130 -17.67 -11.19 6.27
N ILE A 131 -17.91 -12.36 6.88
CA ILE A 131 -18.79 -13.39 6.32
C ILE A 131 -20.02 -13.53 7.22
N VAL A 132 -21.17 -13.16 6.69
CA VAL A 132 -22.47 -13.33 7.34
C VAL A 132 -23.27 -14.35 6.54
N THR A 133 -23.35 -15.58 7.06
CA THR A 133 -24.20 -16.62 6.48
C THR A 133 -25.41 -16.91 7.36
N SER A 134 -26.59 -16.89 6.78
CA SER A 134 -27.83 -17.29 7.47
C SER A 134 -28.10 -18.80 7.43
N GLY A 135 -27.32 -19.55 6.65
CA GLY A 135 -27.33 -21.00 6.57
C GLY A 135 -25.92 -21.58 6.65
N GLU A 136 -25.47 -22.27 5.61
CA GLU A 136 -24.28 -23.14 5.65
C GLU A 136 -23.07 -22.53 4.94
N PHE A 137 -21.89 -22.61 5.55
CA PHE A 137 -20.61 -22.24 4.94
C PHE A 137 -19.71 -23.48 4.87
N THR A 138 -19.40 -23.95 3.66
CA THR A 138 -18.59 -25.16 3.44
C THR A 138 -17.37 -24.82 2.60
N VAL A 139 -16.22 -25.39 2.97
CA VAL A 139 -14.98 -25.37 2.19
C VAL A 139 -14.52 -26.81 2.03
N ASP A 140 -14.46 -27.31 0.79
CA ASP A 140 -14.19 -28.73 0.54
C ASP A 140 -12.72 -29.09 0.77
N THR A 141 -11.82 -28.43 0.05
CA THR A 141 -10.38 -28.69 0.16
C THR A 141 -9.63 -27.39 -0.07
N LEU A 142 -8.96 -26.91 0.98
CA LEU A 142 -8.09 -25.75 0.90
C LEU A 142 -6.64 -26.20 1.06
N ARG A 143 -5.82 -26.00 0.03
CA ARG A 143 -4.38 -26.29 0.05
C ARG A 143 -3.62 -24.99 -0.15
N VAL A 144 -2.72 -24.69 0.79
CA VAL A 144 -1.87 -23.50 0.74
C VAL A 144 -0.43 -23.93 0.96
N GLY A 145 0.45 -23.56 0.03
CA GLY A 145 1.87 -23.90 0.06
C GLY A 145 2.22 -25.21 -0.67
N LYS A 146 3.49 -25.36 -1.06
CA LYS A 146 4.02 -26.61 -1.64
C LYS A 146 4.05 -27.72 -0.59
N GLN A 147 3.54 -28.90 -0.93
CA GLN A 147 3.76 -30.10 -0.12
C GLN A 147 5.28 -30.36 -0.01
N ALA A 148 5.78 -30.49 1.22
CA ALA A 148 7.11 -31.01 1.46
C ALA A 148 7.19 -32.41 0.82
N ARG A 149 8.02 -32.54 -0.21
CA ARG A 149 8.41 -33.83 -0.79
C ARG A 149 9.54 -34.43 0.02
#